data_AF-A0A6N2TV19-F1
#
_entry.id   AF-A0A6N2TV19-F1
#
_cell.length_a   1.000
_cell.length_b   1.000
_cell.length_c   1.000
_cell.angle_alpha   90.00
_cell.angle_beta   90.00
_cell.angle_gamma   90.00
#
_symmetry.space_group_name_H-M   'P 1'
#
loop_
_entity.id
_entity.type
_entity.pdbx_description
1 polymer ?
#
loop_
_entity_poly.entity_id
_entity_poly.type
_entity_poly.pdbx_seq_one_letter_code
_entity_poly.pdbx_strand_id
1 'polypeptide(L)'
;MTNQLDPCTGRISASAEGKITAAADCCDTLPLFCPSGLRCFPKEGEQGFLIPFGGGYALLGTAASTQGLNPGELILESGGGAYIHLKNTGDVVINGLAIQPDGTVVPPQKEDT
;
A
#
# COMPACT_ATOMS: atom_id res chain seq x y z
N MET A 1 -24.27 0.24 28.45
CA MET A 1 -23.98 -0.53 27.21
C MET A 1 -22.92 0.26 26.47
N THR A 2 -21.69 -0.24 26.43
CA THR A 2 -20.62 0.41 25.68
C THR A 2 -20.90 0.13 24.20
N ASN A 3 -21.14 1.16 23.38
CA ASN A 3 -21.22 0.99 21.93
C ASN A 3 -19.85 0.50 21.47
N GLN A 4 -19.74 -0.80 21.19
CA GLN A 4 -18.55 -1.38 20.62
C GLN A 4 -18.58 -1.07 19.12
N LEU A 5 -17.55 -0.37 18.65
CA LEU A 5 -17.34 -0.16 17.22
C LEU A 5 -16.91 -1.49 16.60
N ASP A 6 -17.38 -1.77 15.39
CA ASP A 6 -17.00 -2.95 14.61
C ASP A 6 -15.97 -2.57 13.53
N PRO A 7 -15.03 -3.46 13.17
CA PRO A 7 -14.16 -3.24 12.03
C PRO A 7 -14.96 -2.98 10.76
N CYS A 8 -14.51 -2.03 9.95
CA CYS A 8 -15.20 -1.64 8.73
C CYS A 8 -14.22 -1.23 7.64
N THR A 9 -14.74 -0.92 6.45
CA THR A 9 -13.96 -0.32 5.37
C THR A 9 -14.39 1.12 5.16
N GLY A 10 -13.46 2.00 4.82
CA GLY A 10 -13.74 3.41 4.50
C GLY A 10 -12.92 3.92 3.33
N ARG A 11 -13.47 4.82 2.51
CA ARG A 11 -12.74 5.40 1.37
C ARG A 11 -11.88 6.55 1.86
N ILE A 12 -10.60 6.61 1.50
CA ILE A 12 -9.72 7.72 1.85
C ILE A 12 -10.24 8.99 1.15
N SER A 13 -10.61 10.02 1.92
CA SER A 13 -11.23 11.25 1.43
C SER A 13 -10.28 12.44 1.34
N ALA A 14 -9.20 12.42 2.12
CA ALA A 14 -8.10 13.36 2.02
C ALA A 14 -6.84 12.73 2.61
N SER A 15 -5.73 12.96 1.93
CA SER A 15 -4.40 12.55 2.35
C SER A 15 -3.48 13.76 2.16
N ALA A 16 -3.25 14.52 3.23
CA ALA A 16 -2.38 15.69 3.22
C ALA A 16 -1.64 15.84 4.56
N GLU A 17 -0.38 16.27 4.53
CA GLU A 17 0.42 16.65 5.72
C GLU A 17 0.49 15.56 6.83
N GLY A 18 0.49 14.28 6.46
CA GLY A 18 0.52 13.18 7.45
C GLY A 18 -0.82 12.91 8.14
N LYS A 19 -1.90 13.57 7.71
CA LYS A 19 -3.27 13.29 8.15
C LYS A 19 -3.97 12.46 7.08
N ILE A 20 -4.64 11.40 7.54
CA ILE A 20 -5.44 10.53 6.70
C ILE A 20 -6.88 10.64 7.20
N THR A 21 -7.80 11.01 6.31
CA THR A 21 -9.24 10.97 6.58
C THR A 21 -9.86 9.88 5.73
N ALA A 22 -10.75 9.10 6.33
CA ALA A 22 -11.56 8.14 5.58
C ALA A 22 -13.03 8.50 5.74
N ALA A 23 -13.73 8.59 4.61
CA ALA A 23 -15.18 8.63 4.54
C ALA A 23 -15.72 7.24 4.88
N ALA A 24 -15.69 6.94 6.18
CA ALA A 24 -16.60 6.05 6.88
C ALA A 24 -17.19 6.86 8.04
N ASP A 25 -18.03 7.83 7.69
CA ASP A 25 -18.93 8.60 8.57
C ASP A 25 -18.43 9.19 9.91
N CYS A 26 -17.13 9.24 10.28
CA CYS A 26 -16.81 9.76 11.62
C CYS A 26 -15.41 10.32 11.97
N CYS A 27 -14.41 10.45 11.10
CA CYS A 27 -13.05 10.80 11.59
C CYS A 27 -12.24 11.78 10.71
N ASP A 28 -11.84 12.91 11.31
CA ASP A 28 -11.01 13.98 10.71
C ASP A 28 -9.50 13.67 10.67
N THR A 29 -9.02 12.69 11.44
CA THR A 29 -7.62 12.20 11.37
C THR A 29 -7.55 10.79 11.96
N LEU A 30 -7.13 9.83 11.16
CA LEU A 30 -6.98 8.43 11.56
C LEU A 30 -5.49 8.10 11.76
N PRO A 31 -5.09 7.52 12.90
CA PRO A 31 -3.75 6.96 13.03
C PRO A 31 -3.58 5.80 12.05
N LEU A 32 -2.46 5.79 11.32
CA LEU A 32 -2.07 4.70 10.43
C LEU A 32 -1.07 3.80 11.15
N PHE A 33 -1.38 2.51 11.22
CA PHE A 33 -0.46 1.49 11.70
C PHE A 33 0.15 0.75 10.50
N CYS A 34 1.48 0.73 10.42
CA CYS A 34 2.22 -0.04 9.43
C CYS A 34 3.20 -1.01 10.13
N PRO A 35 3.61 -2.10 9.46
CA PRO A 35 4.71 -2.93 9.92
C PRO A 35 5.98 -2.10 10.17
N SER A 36 6.76 -2.46 11.19
CA SER A 36 8.01 -1.76 11.51
C SER A 36 8.96 -1.72 10.31
N GLY A 37 9.48 -0.54 9.99
CA GLY A 37 10.36 -0.32 8.83
C GLY A 37 9.64 -0.04 7.50
N LEU A 38 8.31 -0.19 7.46
CA LEU A 38 7.49 0.17 6.30
C LEU A 38 6.58 1.35 6.66
N ARG A 39 6.52 2.34 5.77
CA ARG A 39 5.55 3.44 5.87
C ARG A 39 5.02 3.74 4.47
N CYS A 40 3.72 3.91 4.36
CA CYS A 40 3.07 4.37 3.15
C CYS A 40 2.17 5.56 3.49
N PHE A 41 1.85 6.35 2.48
CA PHE A 41 0.82 7.37 2.59
C PHE A 41 -0.29 6.99 1.61
N PRO A 42 -1.45 6.52 2.10
CA PRO A 42 -2.60 6.13 1.29
C PRO A 42 -3.01 7.25 0.33
N LYS A 43 -3.44 6.89 -0.88
CA LYS A 43 -3.95 7.87 -1.84
C LYS A 43 -5.42 8.15 -1.60
N GLU A 44 -5.84 9.36 -1.93
CA GLU A 44 -7.25 9.70 -2.03
C GLU A 44 -7.99 8.72 -2.96
N GLY A 45 -9.16 8.27 -2.55
CA GLY A 45 -9.99 7.32 -3.28
C GLY A 45 -9.70 5.84 -3.00
N GLU A 46 -8.58 5.49 -2.35
CA GLU A 46 -8.30 4.10 -1.97
C GLU A 46 -9.26 3.60 -0.88
N GLN A 47 -9.52 2.30 -0.87
CA GLN A 47 -10.34 1.65 0.16
C GLN A 47 -9.45 1.25 1.34
N GLY A 48 -9.64 1.86 2.50
CA GLY A 48 -8.96 1.54 3.75
C GLY A 48 -9.68 0.49 4.59
N PHE A 49 -8.92 -0.29 5.37
CA PHE A 49 -9.44 -1.16 6.42
C PHE A 49 -9.30 -0.48 7.79
N LEU A 50 -10.43 -0.23 8.43
CA LEU A 50 -10.53 0.54 9.67
C LEU A 50 -10.85 -0.39 10.85
N ILE A 51 -10.10 -0.21 11.93
CA ILE A 51 -10.28 -0.98 13.17
C ILE A 51 -10.60 -0.05 14.35
N PRO A 52 -11.47 -0.45 15.28
CA PRO A 52 -11.70 0.29 16.51
C PRO A 52 -10.40 0.52 17.29
N PHE A 53 -10.10 1.78 17.61
CA PHE A 53 -8.91 2.15 18.37
C PHE A 53 -9.13 3.47 19.11
N GLY A 54 -8.82 3.50 20.42
CA GLY A 54 -8.85 4.73 21.21
C GLY A 54 -10.21 5.46 21.27
N GLY A 55 -11.34 4.75 21.11
CA GLY A 55 -12.68 5.33 21.05
C GLY A 55 -13.11 5.85 19.67
N GLY A 56 -12.26 5.69 18.65
CA GLY A 56 -12.59 5.93 17.25
C GLY A 56 -12.07 4.79 16.38
N TYR A 57 -11.49 5.13 15.22
CA TYR A 57 -10.89 4.17 14.30
C TYR A 57 -9.40 4.45 14.06
N ALA A 58 -8.68 3.40 13.69
CA ALA A 58 -7.34 3.46 13.12
C ALA A 58 -7.34 2.81 11.73
N LEU A 59 -6.48 3.29 10.83
CA LEU A 59 -6.26 2.68 9.53
C LEU A 59 -5.15 1.64 9.66
N LEU A 60 -5.42 0.39 9.26
CA LEU A 60 -4.42 -0.67 9.22
C LEU A 60 -3.69 -0.75 7.87
N GLY A 61 -4.31 -0.21 6.81
CA GLY A 61 -3.79 -0.20 5.45
C GLY A 61 -4.91 -0.03 4.43
N THR A 62 -4.54 0.01 3.14
CA THR A 62 -5.47 0.03 2.02
C THR A 62 -5.58 -1.33 1.36
N ALA A 63 -6.70 -1.57 0.67
CA ALA A 63 -6.90 -2.75 -0.13
C ALA A 63 -5.83 -2.82 -1.22
N ALA A 64 -5.02 -3.88 -1.19
CA ALA A 64 -3.97 -4.11 -2.17
C ALA A 64 -4.56 -4.71 -3.46
N SER A 65 -4.03 -4.29 -4.61
CA SER A 65 -4.23 -4.98 -5.87
C SER A 65 -3.21 -6.10 -6.02
N THR A 66 -3.63 -7.25 -6.52
CA THR A 66 -2.73 -8.35 -6.90
C THR A 66 -2.57 -8.45 -8.42
N GLN A 67 -3.05 -7.45 -9.16
CA GLN A 67 -2.94 -7.44 -10.61
C GLN A 67 -1.47 -7.44 -11.04
N GLY A 68 -1.10 -8.35 -11.94
CA GLY A 68 0.28 -8.47 -12.42
C GLY A 68 1.22 -9.28 -11.53
N LEU A 69 0.73 -9.81 -10.39
CA LEU A 69 1.51 -10.71 -9.52
C LEU A 69 1.09 -12.16 -9.69
N ASN A 70 2.07 -13.05 -9.71
CA ASN A 70 1.83 -14.47 -9.49
C ASN A 70 1.75 -14.77 -7.98
N PRO A 71 1.03 -15.83 -7.55
CA PRO A 71 1.06 -16.27 -6.16
C PRO A 71 2.50 -16.50 -5.67
N GLY A 72 2.86 -15.87 -4.54
CA GLY A 72 4.21 -15.92 -3.96
C GLY A 72 5.10 -14.73 -4.31
N GLU A 73 4.74 -13.93 -5.32
CA GLU A 73 5.46 -12.71 -5.66
C GLU A 73 5.09 -11.56 -4.73
N LEU A 74 6.02 -10.61 -4.58
CA LEU A 74 5.83 -9.42 -3.75
C LEU A 74 6.15 -8.17 -4.57
N ILE A 75 5.37 -7.10 -4.38
CA ILE A 75 5.67 -5.79 -4.95
C ILE A 75 5.54 -4.70 -3.89
N LEU A 76 6.49 -3.77 -3.92
CA LEU A 76 6.39 -2.48 -3.27
C LEU A 76 6.28 -1.44 -4.36
N GLU A 77 5.22 -0.66 -4.35
CA GLU A 77 4.97 0.37 -5.36
C GLU A 77 4.61 1.71 -4.73
N SER A 78 4.92 2.78 -5.44
CA SER A 78 4.58 4.15 -5.07
C SER A 78 3.59 4.75 -6.06
N GLY A 79 2.90 5.81 -5.63
CA GLY A 79 1.98 6.54 -6.51
C GLY A 79 2.61 7.17 -7.75
N GLY A 80 3.93 7.42 -7.73
CA GLY A 80 4.66 7.95 -8.87
C GLY A 80 5.11 6.89 -9.88
N GLY A 81 4.75 5.61 -9.68
CA GLY A 81 5.12 4.51 -10.57
C GLY A 81 6.47 3.86 -10.26
N ALA A 82 7.20 4.32 -9.23
CA ALA A 82 8.39 3.61 -8.78
C ALA A 82 7.99 2.31 -8.08
N TYR A 83 8.68 1.20 -8.38
CA TYR A 83 8.39 -0.11 -7.80
C TYR A 83 9.63 -1.00 -7.60
N ILE A 84 9.48 -1.98 -6.71
CA ILE A 84 10.38 -3.12 -6.52
C ILE A 84 9.51 -4.39 -6.56
N HIS A 85 9.76 -5.30 -7.50
CA HIS A 85 9.03 -6.56 -7.69
C HIS A 85 9.96 -7.75 -7.46
N LEU A 86 9.63 -8.59 -6.48
CA LEU A 86 10.28 -9.87 -6.19
C LEU A 86 9.52 -10.97 -6.92
N LYS A 87 10.14 -11.54 -7.95
CA LYS A 87 9.51 -12.56 -8.81
C LYS A 87 9.83 -13.98 -8.31
N ASN A 88 8.94 -14.92 -8.65
CA ASN A 88 9.16 -16.34 -8.35
C ASN A 88 10.35 -16.95 -9.12
N THR A 89 10.80 -16.30 -10.19
CA THR A 89 12.03 -16.66 -10.93
C THR A 89 13.30 -16.38 -10.12
N GLY A 90 13.19 -15.62 -9.03
CA GLY A 90 14.30 -15.10 -8.24
C GLY A 90 14.84 -13.76 -8.76
N ASP A 91 14.28 -13.24 -9.86
CA ASP A 91 14.61 -11.89 -10.33
C ASP A 91 14.04 -10.83 -9.38
N VAL A 92 14.82 -9.76 -9.17
CA VAL A 92 14.38 -8.53 -8.52
C VAL A 92 14.29 -7.43 -9.57
N VAL A 93 13.08 -6.93 -9.82
CA VAL A 93 12.86 -5.86 -10.79
C VAL A 93 12.68 -4.53 -10.06
N ILE A 94 13.49 -3.52 -10.41
CA ILE A 94 13.44 -2.16 -9.87
C ILE A 94 13.25 -1.20 -11.02
N ASN A 95 12.07 -0.59 -11.14
CA ASN A 95 11.73 0.34 -12.24
C ASN A 95 12.11 -0.20 -13.64
N GLY A 96 11.87 -1.49 -13.89
CA GLY A 96 12.19 -2.17 -15.16
C GLY A 96 13.61 -2.71 -15.28
N LEU A 97 14.56 -2.30 -14.42
CA LEU A 97 15.88 -2.92 -14.32
C LEU A 97 15.75 -4.24 -13.57
N ALA A 98 16.26 -5.34 -14.13
CA ALA A 98 16.20 -6.65 -13.50
C ALA A 98 17.57 -7.07 -12.96
N ILE A 99 17.61 -7.52 -11.71
CA ILE A 99 18.74 -8.20 -11.10
C ILE A 99 18.39 -9.68 -11.05
N GLN A 100 19.13 -10.50 -11.78
CA GLN A 100 18.92 -11.94 -11.84
C GLN A 100 19.50 -12.65 -10.61
N PRO A 101 19.11 -13.91 -10.32
CA PRO A 101 19.60 -14.65 -9.15
C PRO A 101 21.12 -14.79 -9.06
N ASP A 102 21.81 -14.76 -10.20
CA ASP A 102 23.27 -14.83 -10.30
C ASP A 102 23.97 -13.47 -10.11
N GLY A 103 23.20 -12.41 -9.88
CA GLY A 103 23.68 -11.03 -9.74
C GLY A 103 23.83 -10.28 -11.05
N THR A 104 23.49 -10.88 -12.19
CA THR A 104 23.52 -10.21 -13.49
C THR A 104 22.49 -9.09 -13.52
N VAL A 105 22.93 -7.89 -13.93
CA VAL A 105 22.06 -6.71 -14.08
C VAL A 105 21.65 -6.56 -15.54
N VAL A 106 20.35 -6.67 -15.80
CA VAL A 106 19.75 -6.45 -17.11
C VAL A 106 19.07 -5.08 -17.12
N PRO A 107 19.49 -4.14 -17.98
CA PRO A 107 18.90 -2.81 -18.04
C PRO A 107 17.43 -2.87 -18.50
N PRO A 108 16.61 -1.85 -18.17
CA PRO A 108 15.26 -1.75 -18.67
C PRO A 108 15.26 -1.80 -20.20
N GLN A 109 14.36 -2.58 -20.79
CA GLN A 109 14.14 -2.53 -22.22
C GLN A 109 13.55 -1.15 -22.54
N LYS A 110 14.24 -0.35 -23.36
CA LYS A 110 13.62 0.83 -23.96
C LYS A 110 12.55 0.31 -24.90
N GLU A 111 11.30 0.66 -24.65
CA GLU A 111 10.29 0.61 -25.71
C GLU A 111 10.73 1.62 -26.78
N ASP A 112 11.21 1.13 -27.92
CA ASP A 112 11.48 1.96 -29.09
C ASP A 112 10.16 2.66 -29.45
N THR A 113 10.07 3.95 -29.12
CA THR A 113 8.94 4.82 -29.48
C THR A 113 9.29 5.60 -30.74
#